data_AF-A0A5J4NGR3-F1
#
_entry.id   AF-A0A5J4NGR3-F1
#
_cell.length_a   1.000
_cell.length_b   1.000
_cell.length_c   1.000
_cell.angle_alpha   90.00
_cell.angle_beta   90.00
_cell.angle_gamma   90.00
#
_symmetry.space_group_name_H-M   'P 1'
#
loop_
_entity.id
_entity.type
_entity.pdbx_description
1 polymer ?
#
loop_
_entity_poly.entity_id
_entity_poly.type
_entity_poly.pdbx_seq_one_letter_code
_entity_poly.pdbx_strand_id
1 'polypeptide(L)'
;MLLSIQLAQPIRLLLEFVGDKYDEQLYDQNDREKWFKEKYSLGFELPNTNIKCVRPFPNSNTFAVGSTPEERATISMIEGALGDLRNGVSRIAYNEKFEELKVDYLKNLPATLRMWSEFLGDKPYLHHSAPSHLDFMFYEALDVLHYLEPTCLDAFPNLSQFMHRVEAIPNIKAYMESDRFIKWPLNGWQALFGGGDAPPS
;
A
#
# COMPACT_ATOMS: atom_id res chain seq x y z
N MET A 1 -12.05 -10.81 -9.92
CA MET A 1 -11.70 -10.09 -8.68
C MET A 1 -11.51 -8.62 -9.07
N LEU A 2 -12.40 -7.73 -8.64
CA LEU A 2 -12.06 -6.30 -8.65
C LEU A 2 -10.90 -6.15 -7.65
N LEU A 3 -9.75 -5.67 -8.11
CA LEU A 3 -8.60 -5.47 -7.23
C LEU A 3 -8.95 -4.38 -6.20
N SER A 4 -8.40 -4.51 -5.00
CA SER A 4 -8.79 -3.71 -3.84
C SER A 4 -8.50 -2.22 -4.02
N ILE A 5 -9.32 -1.39 -3.40
CA ILE A 5 -9.14 0.06 -3.21
C ILE A 5 -7.69 0.41 -2.80
N GLN A 6 -7.12 -0.49 -2.02
CA GLN A 6 -5.89 -0.29 -1.30
C GLN A 6 -4.62 -0.52 -2.14
N LEU A 7 -4.69 -1.25 -3.25
CA LEU A 7 -3.54 -1.35 -4.16
C LEU A 7 -3.19 0.01 -4.80
N ALA A 8 -4.13 0.96 -4.80
CA ALA A 8 -3.90 2.33 -5.22
C ALA A 8 -3.45 3.26 -4.09
N GLN A 9 -3.46 2.83 -2.82
CA GLN A 9 -3.15 3.70 -1.69
C GLN A 9 -1.71 4.25 -1.72
N PRO A 10 -0.67 3.46 -2.05
CA PRO A 10 0.68 4.01 -2.20
C PRO A 10 0.77 5.10 -3.28
N ILE A 11 -0.05 5.00 -4.33
CA ILE A 11 -0.10 5.99 -5.42
C ILE A 11 -0.77 7.27 -4.95
N ARG A 12 -1.88 7.19 -4.20
CA ARG A 12 -2.54 8.37 -3.60
C ARG A 12 -1.58 9.11 -2.68
N LEU A 13 -0.91 8.37 -1.79
CA LEU A 13 0.08 8.93 -0.86
C LEU A 13 1.23 9.60 -1.63
N LEU A 14 1.74 8.99 -2.69
CA LEU A 14 2.79 9.58 -3.54
C LEU A 14 2.33 10.89 -4.18
N LEU A 15 1.13 10.93 -4.77
CA LEU A 15 0.60 12.12 -5.44
C LEU A 15 0.36 13.27 -4.46
N GLU A 16 -0.21 12.98 -3.30
CA GLU A 16 -0.41 13.96 -2.23
C GLU A 16 0.93 14.46 -1.69
N PHE A 17 1.92 13.58 -1.53
CA PHE A 17 3.28 13.96 -1.14
C PHE A 17 3.91 14.96 -2.12
N VAL A 18 3.89 14.67 -3.43
CA VAL A 18 4.48 15.56 -4.45
C VAL A 18 3.62 16.79 -4.74
N GLY A 19 2.36 16.80 -4.30
CA GLY A 19 1.40 17.89 -4.52
C GLY A 19 0.82 17.92 -5.93
N ASP A 20 0.85 16.80 -6.64
CA ASP A 20 0.30 16.68 -7.99
C ASP A 20 -1.23 16.64 -7.91
N LYS A 21 -1.89 17.47 -8.71
CA LYS A 21 -3.36 17.45 -8.83
C LYS A 21 -3.78 16.22 -9.60
N TYR A 22 -4.74 15.46 -9.07
CA TYR A 22 -5.33 14.34 -9.77
C TYR A 22 -6.86 14.26 -9.58
N ASP A 23 -7.52 13.69 -10.58
CA ASP A 23 -8.91 13.24 -10.53
C ASP A 23 -8.93 11.74 -10.29
N GLU A 24 -9.77 11.25 -9.37
CA GLU A 24 -9.92 9.81 -9.11
C GLU A 24 -11.34 9.33 -9.43
N GLN A 25 -11.45 8.36 -10.35
CA GLN A 25 -12.71 7.64 -10.57
C GLN A 25 -12.81 6.45 -9.62
N LEU A 26 -13.67 6.57 -8.60
CA LEU A 26 -13.99 5.51 -7.66
C LEU A 26 -15.07 4.56 -8.23
N TYR A 27 -14.88 3.26 -7.98
CA TYR A 27 -15.89 2.22 -8.21
C TYR A 27 -16.18 1.58 -6.86
N ASP A 28 -17.45 1.62 -6.45
CA ASP A 28 -17.90 1.03 -5.19
C ASP A 28 -18.16 -0.47 -5.31
N GLN A 29 -18.49 -1.12 -4.19
CA GLN A 29 -18.77 -2.56 -4.11
C GLN A 29 -19.77 -3.05 -5.19
N ASN A 30 -20.75 -2.21 -5.52
CA ASN A 30 -21.83 -2.53 -6.45
C ASN A 30 -21.54 -2.11 -7.91
N ASP A 31 -20.42 -1.41 -8.16
CA ASP A 31 -20.08 -0.89 -9.49
C ASP A 31 -19.36 -1.91 -10.39
N ARG A 32 -19.39 -3.19 -10.04
CA ARG A 32 -18.74 -4.24 -10.82
C ARG A 32 -19.16 -4.23 -12.28
N GLU A 33 -20.45 -4.16 -12.55
CA GLU A 33 -20.96 -4.14 -13.92
C GLU A 33 -20.56 -2.86 -14.67
N LYS A 34 -20.57 -1.71 -13.98
CA LYS A 34 -20.12 -0.44 -14.54
C LYS A 34 -18.67 -0.51 -14.97
N TRP A 35 -17.79 -1.03 -14.10
CA TRP A 35 -16.38 -1.25 -14.43
C TRP A 35 -16.21 -2.13 -15.67
N PHE A 36 -16.87 -3.30 -15.74
CA PHE A 36 -16.69 -4.21 -16.87
C PHE A 36 -17.21 -3.63 -18.20
N LYS A 37 -18.15 -2.69 -18.17
CA LYS A 37 -18.64 -1.97 -19.36
C LYS A 37 -17.63 -0.92 -19.86
N GLU A 38 -16.96 -0.22 -18.94
CA GLU A 38 -16.02 0.87 -19.27
C GLU A 38 -14.58 0.40 -19.48
N LYS A 39 -14.17 -0.72 -18.85
CA LYS A 39 -12.79 -1.24 -18.82
C LYS A 39 -12.04 -1.15 -20.15
N TYR A 40 -12.67 -1.57 -21.25
CA TYR A 40 -12.05 -1.62 -22.58
C TYR A 40 -12.21 -0.33 -23.40
N SER A 41 -12.98 0.66 -22.92
CA SER A 41 -13.16 1.96 -23.59
C SER A 41 -12.28 3.07 -23.03
N LEU A 42 -11.49 2.81 -21.97
CA LEU A 42 -10.64 3.80 -21.29
C LEU A 42 -9.32 4.14 -22.05
N GLY A 43 -9.06 3.47 -23.17
CA GLY A 43 -7.88 3.73 -24.02
C GLY A 43 -6.56 3.16 -23.47
N PHE A 44 -6.62 2.23 -22.51
CA PHE A 44 -5.44 1.53 -21.98
C PHE A 44 -5.08 0.31 -22.84
N GLU A 45 -3.78 0.15 -23.14
CA GLU A 45 -3.27 -1.05 -23.83
C GLU A 45 -3.45 -2.32 -22.99
N LEU A 46 -3.26 -2.19 -21.67
CA LEU A 46 -3.51 -3.23 -20.69
C LEU A 46 -4.61 -2.76 -19.75
N PRO A 47 -5.89 -3.02 -20.06
CA PRO A 47 -7.02 -2.50 -19.30
C PRO A 47 -7.22 -3.27 -17.98
N ASN A 48 -6.16 -3.66 -17.28
CA ASN A 48 -6.23 -4.41 -16.02
C ASN A 48 -5.87 -3.56 -14.79
N THR A 49 -5.64 -2.26 -14.99
CA THR A 49 -5.37 -1.33 -13.92
C THR A 49 -6.69 -0.96 -13.23
N ASN A 50 -7.06 -1.76 -12.23
CA ASN A 50 -8.03 -1.36 -11.20
C ASN A 50 -7.42 -0.33 -10.22
N ILE A 51 -6.34 0.35 -10.61
CA ILE A 51 -5.91 1.61 -9.99
C ILE A 51 -7.03 2.58 -10.38
N LYS A 52 -8.05 2.66 -9.52
CA LYS A 52 -9.16 3.63 -9.57
C LYS A 52 -8.67 4.87 -10.30
N CYS A 53 -9.29 5.23 -11.42
CA CYS A 53 -8.63 6.00 -12.49
C CYS A 53 -8.13 7.36 -11.97
N VAL A 54 -6.90 7.37 -11.44
CA VAL A 54 -6.19 8.53 -10.90
C VAL A 54 -5.48 9.16 -12.09
N ARG A 55 -5.94 10.34 -12.52
CA ARG A 55 -5.34 11.08 -13.62
C ARG A 55 -4.90 12.46 -13.15
N PRO A 56 -3.66 12.88 -13.41
CA PRO A 56 -2.61 12.15 -14.11
C PRO A 56 -2.05 11.01 -13.25
N PHE A 57 -1.52 9.98 -13.92
CA PHE A 57 -0.60 9.07 -13.26
C PHE A 57 0.62 9.86 -12.79
N PRO A 58 1.26 9.47 -11.67
CA PRO A 58 2.45 10.17 -11.23
C PRO A 58 3.48 10.17 -12.36
N ASN A 59 4.03 11.35 -12.69
CA ASN A 59 5.05 11.47 -13.72
C ASN A 59 6.25 10.60 -13.34
N SER A 60 7.02 10.07 -14.31
CA SER A 60 8.19 9.22 -14.01
C SER A 60 9.20 9.87 -13.05
N ASN A 61 9.24 11.20 -13.01
CA ASN A 61 10.09 11.99 -12.12
C ASN A 61 9.65 11.95 -10.64
N THR A 62 8.45 11.43 -10.35
CA THR A 62 7.94 11.25 -8.97
C THR A 62 8.39 9.94 -8.35
N PHE A 63 8.77 8.96 -9.17
CA PHE A 63 9.29 7.68 -8.71
C PHE A 63 10.80 7.75 -8.51
N ALA A 64 11.32 7.03 -7.52
CA ALA A 64 12.75 6.78 -7.44
C ALA A 64 13.15 5.90 -8.63
N VAL A 65 13.86 6.47 -9.61
CA VAL A 65 14.24 5.78 -10.85
C VAL A 65 15.70 5.34 -10.92
N GLY A 66 16.52 5.70 -9.92
CA GLY A 66 17.92 5.31 -9.80
C GLY A 66 18.85 5.85 -10.91
N SER A 67 19.96 6.47 -10.52
CA SER A 67 20.91 7.06 -11.47
C SER A 67 21.85 6.01 -12.09
N THR A 68 22.17 4.93 -11.36
CA THR A 68 23.06 3.85 -11.83
C THR A 68 22.31 2.52 -12.01
N PRO A 69 22.86 1.56 -12.79
CA PRO A 69 22.29 0.22 -12.89
C PRO A 69 22.12 -0.47 -11.54
N GLU A 70 23.08 -0.31 -10.63
CA GLU A 70 23.07 -0.90 -9.28
C GLU A 70 21.96 -0.27 -8.42
N GLU A 71 21.79 1.04 -8.52
CA GLU A 71 20.72 1.74 -7.81
C GLU A 71 19.34 1.32 -8.34
N ARG A 72 19.19 1.20 -9.66
CA ARG A 72 17.95 0.68 -10.28
C ARG A 72 17.63 -0.74 -9.84
N ALA A 73 18.63 -1.62 -9.84
CA ALA A 73 18.45 -2.99 -9.37
C ALA A 73 18.05 -3.03 -7.89
N THR A 74 18.64 -2.17 -7.07
CA THR A 74 18.29 -2.04 -5.64
C THR A 74 16.84 -1.59 -5.47
N ILE A 75 16.41 -0.56 -6.19
CA ILE A 75 15.02 -0.08 -6.17
C ILE A 75 14.06 -1.20 -6.56
N SER A 76 14.31 -1.89 -7.68
CA SER A 76 13.45 -2.99 -8.14
C SER A 76 13.40 -4.17 -7.16
N MET A 77 14.51 -4.47 -6.47
CA MET A 77 14.52 -5.47 -5.40
C MET A 77 13.60 -5.07 -4.24
N ILE A 78 13.66 -3.80 -3.82
CA ILE A 78 12.79 -3.28 -2.74
C ILE A 78 11.33 -3.33 -3.17
N GLU A 79 11.00 -2.89 -4.40
CA GLU A 79 9.65 -2.96 -4.95
C GLU A 79 9.08 -4.38 -4.93
N GLY A 80 9.88 -5.35 -5.38
CA GLY A 80 9.51 -6.77 -5.36
C GLY A 80 9.23 -7.27 -3.94
N ALA A 81 10.13 -6.97 -3.00
CA ALA A 81 9.99 -7.38 -1.61
C ALA A 81 8.78 -6.72 -0.92
N LEU A 82 8.49 -5.45 -1.21
CA LEU A 82 7.29 -4.77 -0.71
C LEU A 82 6.00 -5.35 -1.32
N GLY A 83 6.05 -5.72 -2.60
CA GLY A 83 4.99 -6.47 -3.26
C GLY A 83 4.70 -7.79 -2.55
N ASP A 84 5.74 -8.57 -2.22
CA ASP A 84 5.60 -9.82 -1.47
C ASP A 84 5.03 -9.60 -0.06
N LEU A 85 5.48 -8.55 0.65
CA LEU A 85 4.96 -8.19 1.97
C LEU A 85 3.44 -7.93 1.93
N ARG A 86 2.99 -7.04 1.04
CA ARG A 86 1.57 -6.67 0.91
C ARG A 86 0.73 -7.82 0.36
N ASN A 87 1.26 -8.60 -0.58
CA ASN A 87 0.57 -9.76 -1.15
C ASN A 87 0.46 -10.92 -0.17
N GLY A 88 1.41 -11.06 0.77
CA GLY A 88 1.35 -12.07 1.82
C GLY A 88 0.06 -11.98 2.63
N VAL A 89 -0.32 -10.77 3.06
CA VAL A 89 -1.60 -10.54 3.77
C VAL A 89 -2.79 -10.76 2.83
N SER A 90 -2.74 -10.22 1.61
CA SER A 90 -3.83 -10.40 0.64
C SER A 90 -4.15 -11.87 0.36
N ARG A 91 -3.13 -12.74 0.28
CA ARG A 91 -3.31 -14.17 -0.01
C ARG A 91 -4.14 -14.88 1.05
N ILE A 92 -3.92 -14.58 2.32
CA ILE A 92 -4.70 -15.19 3.41
C ILE A 92 -6.05 -14.49 3.57
N ALA A 93 -6.15 -13.19 3.28
CA ALA A 93 -7.36 -12.38 3.51
C ALA A 93 -8.57 -12.79 2.67
N TYR A 94 -8.39 -13.41 1.51
CA TYR A 94 -9.49 -13.91 0.66
C TYR A 94 -9.77 -15.41 0.83
N ASN A 95 -9.02 -16.11 1.67
CA ASN A 95 -9.16 -17.55 1.83
C ASN A 95 -10.21 -17.85 2.90
N GLU A 96 -11.17 -18.73 2.61
CA GLU A 96 -12.21 -19.17 3.56
C GLU A 96 -11.65 -19.69 4.89
N LYS A 97 -10.40 -20.17 4.90
CA LYS A 97 -9.66 -20.60 6.08
C LYS A 97 -8.79 -19.49 6.69
N PHE A 98 -9.18 -18.23 6.54
CA PHE A 98 -8.39 -17.07 6.99
C PHE A 98 -7.92 -17.21 8.45
N GLU A 99 -8.81 -17.57 9.36
CA GLU A 99 -8.47 -17.71 10.79
C GLU A 99 -7.40 -18.78 11.05
N GLU A 100 -7.42 -19.90 10.32
CA GLU A 100 -6.39 -20.94 10.42
C GLU A 100 -5.06 -20.45 9.83
N LEU A 101 -5.10 -19.83 8.66
CA LEU A 101 -3.90 -19.34 7.96
C LEU A 101 -3.25 -18.16 8.68
N LYS A 102 -4.04 -17.32 9.37
CA LYS A 102 -3.56 -16.20 10.18
C LYS A 102 -2.59 -16.70 11.25
N VAL A 103 -2.87 -17.84 11.89
CA VAL A 103 -1.99 -18.40 12.93
C VAL A 103 -0.59 -18.66 12.39
N ASP A 104 -0.46 -19.31 11.24
CA ASP A 104 0.85 -19.61 10.65
C ASP A 104 1.51 -18.37 10.03
N TYR A 105 0.72 -17.42 9.53
CA TYR A 105 1.23 -16.14 9.07
C TYR A 105 1.88 -15.37 10.23
N LEU A 106 1.20 -15.25 11.37
CA LEU A 106 1.69 -14.53 12.55
C LEU A 106 2.91 -15.18 13.20
N LYS A 107 3.08 -16.51 13.09
CA LYS A 107 4.32 -17.18 13.54
C LYS A 107 5.55 -16.71 12.76
N ASN A 108 5.39 -16.43 11.46
CA ASN A 108 6.51 -16.05 10.59
C ASN A 108 6.70 -14.52 10.52
N LEU A 109 5.66 -13.75 10.82
CA LEU A 109 5.66 -12.29 10.74
C LEU A 109 6.83 -11.62 11.49
N PRO A 110 7.23 -12.03 12.72
CA PRO A 110 8.37 -11.41 13.41
C PRO A 110 9.70 -11.54 12.66
N ALA A 111 9.93 -12.66 11.94
CA ALA A 111 11.14 -12.84 11.15
C ALA A 111 11.14 -11.90 9.93
N THR A 112 9.98 -11.76 9.26
CA THR A 112 9.80 -10.82 8.15
C THR A 112 9.99 -9.37 8.61
N LEU A 113 9.38 -8.97 9.72
CA LEU A 113 9.51 -7.61 10.25
C LEU A 113 10.94 -7.32 10.73
N ARG A 114 11.64 -8.32 11.28
CA ARG A 114 13.06 -8.18 11.61
C ARG A 114 13.90 -7.86 10.38
N MET A 115 13.71 -8.58 9.28
CA MET A 115 14.42 -8.32 8.03
C MET A 115 14.19 -6.87 7.55
N TRP A 116 12.95 -6.37 7.62
CA TRP A 116 12.64 -4.98 7.25
C TRP A 116 13.19 -3.95 8.23
N SER A 117 13.15 -4.25 9.52
CA SER A 117 13.73 -3.42 10.58
C SER A 117 15.25 -3.30 10.40
N GLU A 118 15.95 -4.40 10.12
CA GLU A 118 17.38 -4.42 9.82
C GLU A 118 17.69 -3.69 8.49
N PHE A 119 16.86 -3.89 7.46
CA PHE A 119 17.03 -3.23 6.17
C PHE A 119 16.86 -1.71 6.26
N LEU A 120 15.89 -1.23 7.04
CA LEU A 120 15.71 0.19 7.33
C LEU A 120 16.86 0.71 8.19
N GLY A 121 17.23 -0.03 9.25
CA GLY A 121 18.26 0.36 10.20
C GLY A 121 17.95 1.72 10.82
N ASP A 122 18.94 2.63 10.74
CA ASP A 122 18.84 4.03 11.20
C ASP A 122 18.46 5.01 10.08
N LYS A 123 18.22 4.51 8.85
CA LYS A 123 17.85 5.38 7.73
C LYS A 123 16.45 5.95 7.97
N PRO A 124 16.19 7.22 7.60
CA PRO A 124 14.86 7.80 7.74
C PRO A 124 13.85 7.18 6.76
N TYR A 125 14.32 6.70 5.61
CA TYR A 125 13.53 6.16 4.50
C TYR A 125 14.24 4.94 3.89
N LEU A 126 13.52 4.13 3.10
CA LEU A 126 14.04 2.89 2.52
C LEU A 126 15.15 3.13 1.51
N HIS A 127 15.08 4.24 0.78
CA HIS A 127 16.03 4.62 -0.25
C HIS A 127 16.37 6.11 -0.14
N HIS A 128 17.63 6.43 0.21
CA HIS A 128 18.14 7.78 0.46
C HIS A 128 17.52 8.51 1.67
N SER A 129 17.70 9.83 1.73
CA SER A 129 17.32 10.71 2.84
C SER A 129 15.96 11.39 2.67
N ALA A 130 15.27 11.18 1.56
CA ALA A 130 13.96 11.77 1.26
C ALA A 130 12.92 10.68 0.96
N PRO A 131 11.62 10.91 1.26
CA PRO A 131 10.57 9.96 0.93
C PRO A 131 10.49 9.68 -0.58
N SER A 132 10.18 8.44 -0.91
CA SER A 132 9.93 7.96 -2.26
C SER A 132 8.68 7.07 -2.31
N HIS A 133 8.32 6.60 -3.50
CA HIS A 133 7.22 5.65 -3.67
C HIS A 133 7.40 4.36 -2.85
N LEU A 134 8.65 3.95 -2.60
CA LEU A 134 8.98 2.78 -1.79
C LEU A 134 8.48 2.95 -0.35
N ASP A 135 8.63 4.15 0.21
CA ASP A 135 8.24 4.45 1.58
C ASP A 135 6.72 4.42 1.76
N PHE A 136 5.97 4.88 0.76
CA PHE A 136 4.51 4.82 0.78
C PHE A 136 3.97 3.39 0.56
N MET A 137 4.66 2.59 -0.26
CA MET A 137 4.37 1.15 -0.37
C MET A 137 4.62 0.42 0.95
N PHE A 138 5.70 0.77 1.65
CA PHE A 138 6.06 0.15 2.93
C PHE A 138 5.13 0.58 4.06
N TYR A 139 4.84 1.89 4.16
CA TYR A 139 3.86 2.43 5.10
C TYR A 139 2.52 1.69 4.97
N GLU A 140 2.01 1.58 3.75
CA GLU A 140 0.75 0.88 3.49
C GLU A 140 0.79 -0.59 3.91
N ALA A 141 1.87 -1.30 3.62
CA ALA A 141 2.00 -2.69 4.02
C ALA A 141 2.06 -2.86 5.55
N LEU A 142 2.75 -1.96 6.26
CA LEU A 142 2.83 -1.95 7.72
C LEU A 142 1.49 -1.57 8.37
N ASP A 143 0.75 -0.60 7.82
CA ASP A 143 -0.57 -0.21 8.32
C ASP A 143 -1.54 -1.41 8.27
N VAL A 144 -1.58 -2.12 7.14
CA VAL A 144 -2.39 -3.34 6.99
C VAL A 144 -1.98 -4.43 7.98
N LEU A 145 -0.68 -4.59 8.24
CA LEU A 145 -0.17 -5.54 9.23
C LEU A 145 -0.53 -5.15 10.66
N HIS A 146 -0.50 -3.86 10.98
CA HIS A 146 -0.89 -3.35 12.28
C HIS A 146 -2.39 -3.57 12.55
N TYR A 147 -3.24 -3.45 11.52
CA TYR A 147 -4.64 -3.88 11.60
C TYR A 147 -4.80 -5.40 11.78
N LEU A 148 -3.90 -6.22 11.22
CA LEU A 148 -3.95 -7.67 11.35
C LEU A 148 -3.53 -8.15 12.76
N GLU A 149 -2.49 -7.53 13.30
CA GLU A 149 -1.89 -7.80 14.60
C GLU A 149 -1.35 -6.49 15.22
N PRO A 150 -2.10 -5.84 16.13
CA PRO A 150 -1.75 -4.52 16.66
C PRO A 150 -0.38 -4.47 17.34
N THR A 151 0.09 -5.57 17.95
CA THR A 151 1.38 -5.59 18.64
C THR A 151 2.56 -5.97 17.75
N CYS A 152 2.35 -6.16 16.44
CA CYS A 152 3.39 -6.70 15.56
C CYS A 152 4.64 -5.80 15.47
N LEU A 153 4.51 -4.50 15.72
CA LEU A 153 5.61 -3.53 15.68
C LEU A 153 6.26 -3.25 17.04
N ASP A 154 5.73 -3.78 18.15
CA ASP A 154 6.23 -3.50 19.50
C ASP A 154 7.71 -3.88 19.68
N ALA A 155 8.15 -4.93 18.99
CA ALA A 155 9.53 -5.40 18.99
C ALA A 155 10.45 -4.61 18.04
N PHE A 156 9.92 -3.70 17.23
CA PHE A 156 10.66 -2.99 16.17
C PHE A 156 10.43 -1.48 16.22
N PRO A 157 11.01 -0.77 17.22
CA PRO A 157 10.76 0.66 17.42
C PRO A 157 11.08 1.53 16.21
N ASN A 158 12.06 1.16 15.38
CA ASN A 158 12.40 1.91 14.18
C ASN A 158 11.30 1.85 13.10
N LEU A 159 10.55 0.74 13.03
CA LEU A 159 9.39 0.62 12.13
C LEU A 159 8.22 1.47 12.63
N SER A 160 7.94 1.47 13.94
CA SER A 160 6.91 2.37 14.52
C SER A 160 7.27 3.84 14.30
N GLN A 161 8.55 4.21 14.48
CA GLN A 161 9.03 5.55 14.18
C GLN A 161 8.93 5.90 12.69
N PHE A 162 9.16 4.93 11.80
CA PHE A 162 8.98 5.11 10.36
C PHE A 162 7.51 5.41 10.02
N MET A 163 6.55 4.67 10.58
CA MET A 163 5.12 4.93 10.40
C MET A 163 4.77 6.37 10.79
N HIS A 164 5.13 6.77 12.01
CA HIS A 164 4.88 8.13 12.49
C HIS A 164 5.58 9.20 11.66
N ARG A 165 6.78 8.92 11.13
CA ARG A 165 7.50 9.84 10.25
C ARG A 165 6.74 10.07 8.95
N VAL A 166 6.17 9.03 8.34
CA VAL A 166 5.37 9.14 7.13
C VAL A 166 4.06 9.90 7.40
N GLU A 167 3.35 9.55 8.48
CA GLU A 167 2.11 10.23 8.92
C GLU A 167 2.33 11.72 9.24
N ALA A 168 3.52 12.09 9.72
CA ALA A 168 3.86 13.45 10.08
C ALA A 168 4.25 14.34 8.88
N ILE A 169 4.41 13.79 7.67
CA ILE A 169 4.71 14.58 6.47
C ILE A 169 3.52 15.53 6.23
N PRO A 170 3.71 16.87 6.11
CA PRO A 170 2.61 17.83 6.11
C PRO A 170 1.49 17.53 5.10
N ASN A 171 1.85 17.19 3.85
CA ASN A 171 0.87 16.87 2.82
C ASN A 171 0.16 15.53 3.08
N ILE A 172 0.87 14.54 3.62
CA ILE A 172 0.30 13.23 3.97
C ILE A 172 -0.69 13.39 5.13
N LYS A 173 -0.29 14.12 6.17
CA LYS A 173 -1.15 14.43 7.31
C LYS A 173 -2.42 15.15 6.84
N ALA A 174 -2.28 16.19 6.03
CA ALA A 174 -3.40 16.94 5.48
C ALA A 174 -4.33 16.05 4.62
N TYR A 175 -3.75 15.14 3.84
CA TYR A 175 -4.52 14.16 3.07
C TYR A 175 -5.29 13.20 4.00
N MET A 176 -4.64 12.60 5.00
CA MET A 176 -5.25 11.66 5.95
C MET A 176 -6.37 12.29 6.81
N GLU A 177 -6.29 13.60 7.05
CA GLU A 177 -7.32 14.37 7.75
C GLU A 177 -8.46 14.86 6.83
N SER A 178 -8.34 14.66 5.51
CA SER A 178 -9.32 15.13 4.53
C SER A 178 -10.41 14.10 4.23
N ASP A 179 -11.56 14.59 3.74
CA ASP A 179 -12.68 13.74 3.27
C ASP A 179 -12.31 12.85 2.06
N ARG A 180 -11.17 13.11 1.40
CA ARG A 180 -10.67 12.27 0.29
C ARG A 180 -9.97 11.01 0.78
N PHE A 181 -9.58 10.95 2.06
CA PHE A 181 -8.84 9.82 2.58
C PHE A 181 -9.72 8.58 2.69
N ILE A 182 -9.32 7.52 1.99
CA ILE A 182 -10.00 6.22 2.09
C ILE A 182 -9.25 5.38 3.12
N LYS A 183 -9.80 5.32 4.34
CA LYS A 183 -9.24 4.55 5.46
C LYS A 183 -9.62 3.06 5.44
N TRP A 184 -10.76 2.72 4.83
CA TRP A 184 -11.31 1.36 4.79
C TRP A 184 -12.12 1.17 3.51
N PRO A 185 -12.20 -0.06 2.95
CA PRO A 185 -11.54 -1.30 3.35
C PRO A 185 -10.06 -1.40 2.97
N LEU A 186 -9.28 -2.17 3.75
CA LEU A 186 -7.86 -2.46 3.49
C LEU A 186 -7.67 -3.44 2.33
N ASN A 187 -8.65 -4.32 2.10
CA ASN A 187 -8.71 -5.23 0.96
C ASN A 187 -10.00 -4.96 0.17
N GLY A 188 -10.34 -5.80 -0.81
CA GLY A 188 -11.64 -5.68 -1.48
C GLY A 188 -12.75 -6.03 -0.49
N TRP A 189 -13.95 -5.46 -0.67
CA TRP A 189 -15.08 -5.68 0.24
C TRP A 189 -15.37 -7.15 0.55
N GLN A 190 -15.13 -8.05 -0.41
CA GLN A 190 -15.32 -9.51 -0.27
C GLN A 190 -14.24 -10.24 0.54
N ALA A 191 -13.18 -9.56 0.99
CA ALA A 191 -12.15 -10.17 1.81
C ALA A 191 -12.66 -10.48 3.22
N LEU A 192 -12.23 -11.60 3.78
CA LEU A 192 -12.53 -11.99 5.17
C LEU A 192 -11.72 -11.18 6.19
N PHE A 193 -10.57 -10.64 5.77
CA PHE A 193 -9.81 -9.67 6.55
C PHE A 193 -9.64 -8.35 5.80
N GLY A 194 -9.87 -7.24 6.51
CA GLY A 194 -9.74 -5.93 5.91
C GLY A 194 -10.81 -5.61 4.86
N GLY A 195 -11.87 -6.41 4.74
CA GLY A 195 -13.02 -6.19 3.86
C GLY A 195 -14.22 -5.58 4.59
N GLY A 196 -15.40 -5.62 3.98
CA GLY A 196 -16.61 -4.99 4.54
C GLY A 196 -16.59 -3.46 4.56
N ASP A 197 -17.64 -2.87 5.13
CA ASP A 197 -17.88 -1.41 5.07
C ASP A 197 -17.24 -0.62 6.22
N ALA A 198 -16.85 -1.30 7.30
CA ALA A 198 -16.23 -0.67 8.46
C ALA A 198 -15.14 -1.58 9.06
N PRO A 199 -14.14 -0.99 9.74
CA PRO A 199 -13.19 -1.75 10.55
C PRO A 199 -13.91 -2.64 11.58
N PRO A 200 -13.35 -3.81 11.93
CA PRO A 200 -13.90 -4.62 13.00
C PRO A 200 -13.91 -3.83 14.31
N SER A 201 -15.04 -3.91 15.03
CA SER A 201 -15.28 -3.27 16.33
C SER A 201 -14.47 -3.88 17.46
#